data_AF-A0A9P0KUT3-F1
#
_entry.id   AF-A0A9P0KUT3-F1
#
_cell.length_a   1.000
_cell.length_b   1.000
_cell.length_c   1.000
_cell.angle_alpha   90.00
_cell.angle_beta   90.00
_cell.angle_gamma   90.00
#
_symmetry.space_group_name_H-M   'P 1'
#
loop_
_entity.id
_entity.type
_entity.pdbx_description
1 polymer ?
#
loop_
_entity_poly.entity_id
_entity_poly.type
_entity_poly.pdbx_seq_one_letter_code
_entity_poly.pdbx_strand_id
1 'polypeptide(L)'
;MKICLRYLCGSGYQQGIGQELGVSQATVSRTMDRVVKSIVAQSNEWIKFPTTKDELREAKRISQSMYKFPTAIGVIDCTYIGILKPNRHGDEYINRKGKPTLNDKPLVMPERCVDK
;
A
#
# COMPACT_ATOMS: atom_id res chain seq x y z
N MET A 1 19.65 7.75 -1.86
CA MET A 1 18.38 7.28 -2.48
C MET A 1 18.35 5.79 -2.81
N LYS A 2 19.38 5.21 -3.46
CA LYS A 2 19.39 3.79 -3.89
C LYS A 2 19.01 2.78 -2.79
N ILE A 3 19.52 2.98 -1.56
CA ILE A 3 19.20 2.14 -0.39
C ILE A 3 17.68 2.06 -0.15
N CYS A 4 16.99 3.20 -0.17
CA CYS A 4 15.56 3.26 0.14
C CYS A 4 14.71 2.59 -0.95
N LEU A 5 15.02 2.86 -2.22
CA LEU A 5 14.33 2.21 -3.33
C LEU A 5 14.53 0.69 -3.33
N ARG A 6 15.73 0.20 -3.04
CA ARG A 6 15.99 -1.25 -2.94
C ARG A 6 15.22 -1.90 -1.81
N TYR A 7 15.05 -1.22 -0.68
CA TYR A 7 14.30 -1.73 0.46
C TYR A 7 12.78 -1.68 0.24
N LEU A 8 12.26 -0.63 -0.39
CA LEU A 8 10.82 -0.48 -0.61
C LEU A 8 10.32 -1.31 -1.80
N CYS A 9 11.12 -1.45 -2.86
CA CYS A 9 10.73 -2.19 -4.06
C CYS A 9 11.13 -3.68 -4.02
N GLY A 10 12.09 -4.06 -3.17
CA GLY A 10 12.57 -5.42 -3.03
C GLY A 10 12.06 -6.08 -1.74
N SER A 11 11.91 -7.40 -1.74
CA SER A 11 11.63 -8.19 -0.53
C SER A 11 12.86 -8.43 0.36
N GLY A 12 13.88 -7.58 0.25
CA GLY A 12 15.20 -7.77 0.86
C GLY A 12 15.29 -7.22 2.28
N TYR A 13 15.93 -7.97 3.17
CA TYR A 13 16.24 -7.49 4.53
C TYR A 13 17.34 -6.42 4.49
N GLN A 14 17.35 -5.54 5.49
CA GLN A 14 18.35 -4.46 5.59
C GLN A 14 19.80 -4.97 5.57
N GLN A 15 20.03 -6.18 6.11
CA GLN A 15 21.34 -6.85 6.06
C GLN A 15 21.75 -7.21 4.62
N GLY A 16 20.84 -7.81 3.84
CA GLY A 16 21.12 -8.18 2.45
C GLY A 16 21.40 -6.96 1.58
N ILE A 17 20.65 -5.88 1.77
CA ILE A 17 20.87 -4.60 1.07
C ILE A 17 22.20 -3.96 1.50
N GLY A 18 22.54 -4.06 2.79
CA GLY A 18 23.83 -3.60 3.29
C GLY A 18 24.99 -4.32 2.61
N GLN A 19 24.92 -5.65 2.52
CA GLN A 19 25.92 -6.47 1.86
C GLN A 19 26.03 -6.14 0.36
N GLU A 20 24.91 -6.03 -0.35
CA GLU A 20 24.90 -5.71 -1.79
C GLU A 20 25.53 -4.34 -2.08
N LEU A 21 25.26 -3.35 -1.21
CA LEU A 21 25.71 -1.98 -1.40
C LEU A 21 27.04 -1.67 -0.69
N GLY A 22 27.66 -2.67 -0.03
CA GLY A 22 28.92 -2.50 0.69
C GLY A 22 28.83 -1.57 1.91
N VAL A 23 27.67 -1.48 2.56
CA VAL A 23 27.43 -0.63 3.73
C VAL A 23 26.93 -1.44 4.92
N SER A 24 27.17 -0.94 6.14
CA SER A 24 26.62 -1.58 7.33
C SER A 24 25.09 -1.49 7.37
N GLN A 25 24.45 -2.49 7.98
CA GLN A 25 22.99 -2.50 8.17
C GLN A 25 22.52 -1.25 8.95
N ALA A 26 23.32 -0.75 9.89
CA ALA A 26 23.00 0.48 10.61
C ALA A 26 22.92 1.71 9.68
N THR A 27 23.77 1.78 8.66
CA THR A 27 23.70 2.84 7.64
C THR A 27 22.45 2.70 6.78
N VAL A 28 22.04 1.47 6.43
CA VAL A 28 20.77 1.20 5.73
C VAL A 28 19.58 1.70 6.56
N SER A 29 19.53 1.32 7.84
CA SER A 29 18.47 1.73 8.77
C SER A 29 18.35 3.25 8.90
N ARG A 30 19.46 3.95 9.18
CA ARG A 30 19.47 5.43 9.29
C ARG A 30 19.07 6.12 7.98
N THR A 31 19.48 5.57 6.84
CA THR A 31 19.13 6.13 5.53
C THR A 31 17.63 5.97 5.27
N MET A 32 17.08 4.79 5.56
CA MET A 32 15.65 4.52 5.45
C MET A 32 14.84 5.48 6.33
N ASP A 33 15.19 5.58 7.61
CA ASP A 33 14.49 6.45 8.57
C ASP A 33 14.47 7.92 8.11
N ARG A 34 15.62 8.43 7.64
CA ARG A 34 15.71 9.80 7.09
C ARG A 34 14.80 10.01 5.89
N VAL A 35 14.85 9.10 4.90
CA VAL A 35 14.05 9.23 3.67
C VAL A 35 12.56 9.12 3.98
N VAL A 36 12.15 8.14 4.79
CA VAL A 36 10.75 7.96 5.19
C VAL A 36 10.24 9.18 5.92
N LYS A 37 11.01 9.74 6.88
CA LYS A 37 10.63 10.96 7.58
C LYS A 37 10.44 12.15 6.62
N SER A 38 11.31 12.33 5.63
CA SER A 38 11.15 13.39 4.63
C SER A 38 9.90 13.20 3.76
N ILE A 39 9.59 11.96 3.37
CA ILE A 39 8.36 11.64 2.60
C ILE A 39 7.12 11.91 3.46
N VAL A 40 7.12 11.44 4.71
CA VAL A 40 6.01 11.66 5.65
C VAL A 40 5.83 13.15 5.96
N ALA A 41 6.89 13.93 6.03
CA ALA A 41 6.77 15.37 6.21
C ALA A 41 6.03 16.07 5.06
N GLN A 42 6.09 15.52 3.84
CA GLN A 42 5.36 16.02 2.67
C GLN A 42 3.98 15.37 2.52
N SER A 43 3.65 14.33 3.28
CA SER A 43 2.41 13.56 3.07
C SER A 43 1.16 14.41 3.18
N ASN A 44 1.13 15.41 4.07
CA ASN A 44 -0.01 16.30 4.25
C ASN A 44 -0.31 17.16 3.01
N GLU A 45 0.67 17.39 2.14
CA GLU A 45 0.49 18.13 0.90
C GLU A 45 -0.13 17.24 -0.19
N TRP A 46 0.33 16.00 -0.30
CA TRP A 46 -0.01 15.08 -1.40
C TRP A 46 -1.15 14.10 -1.06
N ILE A 47 -1.32 13.76 0.21
CA ILE A 47 -2.35 12.83 0.71
C ILE A 47 -3.45 13.67 1.38
N LYS A 48 -4.51 13.94 0.62
CA LYS A 48 -5.71 14.64 1.12
C LYS A 48 -6.82 13.63 1.35
N PHE A 49 -7.34 13.61 2.57
CA PHE A 49 -8.55 12.85 2.89
C PHE A 49 -9.77 13.76 2.79
N PRO A 50 -10.91 13.26 2.29
CA PRO A 50 -12.15 14.01 2.30
C PRO A 50 -12.57 14.25 3.75
N THR A 51 -12.75 15.51 4.14
CA THR A 51 -13.08 15.88 5.54
C THR A 51 -14.48 16.46 5.67
N THR A 52 -14.98 17.08 4.61
CA THR A 52 -16.34 17.64 4.59
C THR A 52 -17.36 16.58 4.16
N LYS A 53 -18.63 16.76 4.58
CA LYS A 53 -19.74 15.90 4.16
C LYS A 53 -19.92 15.87 2.63
N ASP A 54 -19.58 16.96 1.95
CA ASP A 54 -19.69 17.07 0.50
C ASP A 54 -18.58 16.29 -0.20
N GLU A 55 -17.33 16.43 0.27
CA GLU A 55 -16.20 15.63 -0.23
C GLU A 55 -16.40 14.13 0.02
N LEU A 56 -16.93 13.76 1.19
CA LEU A 56 -17.26 12.36 1.52
C LEU A 56 -18.35 11.80 0.59
N ARG A 57 -19.40 12.59 0.30
CA ARG A 57 -20.45 12.20 -0.64
C ARG A 57 -19.90 12.00 -2.04
N GLU A 58 -19.03 12.90 -2.51
CA GLU A 58 -18.42 12.79 -3.82
C GLU A 58 -17.45 11.60 -3.91
N ALA A 59 -16.61 11.39 -2.88
CA ALA A 59 -15.71 10.25 -2.81
C ALA A 59 -16.45 8.90 -2.82
N LYS A 60 -17.60 8.82 -2.13
CA LYS A 60 -18.50 7.65 -2.20
C LYS A 60 -19.10 7.46 -3.58
N ARG A 61 -19.56 8.53 -4.23
CA ARG A 61 -20.11 8.48 -5.59
C ARG A 61 -19.07 7.98 -6.60
N ILE A 62 -17.84 8.47 -6.50
CA ILE A 62 -16.71 8.04 -7.32
C ILE A 62 -16.41 6.57 -7.07
N SER A 63 -16.25 6.16 -5.81
CA SER A 63 -15.92 4.77 -5.46
C SER A 63 -17.02 3.78 -5.86
N GLN A 64 -18.29 4.17 -5.72
CA GLN A 64 -19.43 3.38 -6.17
C GLN A 64 -19.47 3.24 -7.70
N SER A 65 -19.16 4.32 -8.44
CA SER A 65 -19.18 4.27 -9.91
C SER A 65 -18.03 3.41 -10.47
N MET A 66 -16.82 3.60 -9.96
CA MET A 66 -15.61 2.92 -10.44
C MET A 66 -15.46 1.48 -9.95
N TYR A 67 -15.74 1.22 -8.67
CA TYR A 67 -15.40 -0.04 -8.02
C TYR A 67 -16.59 -0.79 -7.43
N LYS A 68 -17.82 -0.24 -7.54
CA LYS A 68 -19.05 -0.83 -6.98
C LYS A 68 -19.02 -1.02 -5.46
N PHE A 69 -18.23 -0.21 -4.75
CA PHE A 69 -18.18 -0.17 -3.29
C PHE A 69 -18.87 1.10 -2.75
N PRO A 70 -20.11 1.01 -2.23
CA PRO A 70 -20.93 2.20 -1.94
C PRO A 70 -20.51 2.96 -0.69
N THR A 71 -19.80 2.31 0.23
CA THR A 71 -19.36 2.87 1.51
C THR A 71 -17.89 3.27 1.51
N ALA A 72 -17.19 3.05 0.39
CA ALA A 72 -15.79 3.38 0.22
C ALA A 72 -15.62 4.88 -0.05
N ILE A 73 -14.64 5.49 0.63
CA ILE A 73 -14.24 6.89 0.40
C ILE A 73 -12.88 6.99 -0.30
N GLY A 74 -12.27 5.85 -0.59
CA GLY A 74 -10.97 5.74 -1.23
C GLY A 74 -10.57 4.28 -1.35
N VAL A 75 -9.67 4.01 -2.30
CA VAL A 75 -9.12 2.69 -2.57
C VAL A 75 -7.61 2.82 -2.57
N ILE A 76 -6.93 1.99 -1.76
CA ILE A 76 -5.48 1.86 -1.81
C ILE A 76 -5.17 0.69 -2.73
N ASP A 77 -4.44 0.96 -3.82
CA ASP A 77 -3.99 -0.11 -4.70
C ASP A 77 -3.02 -1.03 -3.94
N CYS A 78 -3.39 -2.30 -3.80
CA CYS A 78 -2.61 -3.26 -3.05
C CYS A 78 -1.60 -3.95 -3.96
N THR A 79 -0.40 -4.17 -3.44
CA THR A 79 0.52 -5.11 -4.08
C THR A 79 -0.05 -6.53 -3.97
N TYR A 80 -0.24 -7.16 -5.12
CA TYR A 80 -0.63 -8.56 -5.22
C TYR A 80 0.55 -9.45 -4.83
N ILE A 81 0.49 -10.08 -3.65
CA ILE A 81 1.48 -11.08 -3.24
C ILE A 81 1.10 -12.40 -3.90
N GLY A 82 1.90 -12.86 -4.87
CA GLY A 82 1.70 -14.15 -5.51
C GLY A 82 1.85 -15.30 -4.53
N ILE A 83 0.91 -16.23 -4.54
CA ILE A 83 0.95 -17.44 -3.71
C ILE A 83 0.75 -18.68 -4.56
N LEU A 84 1.19 -19.83 -4.06
CA LEU A 84 0.72 -21.11 -4.60
C LEU A 84 -0.77 -21.25 -4.31
N LYS A 85 -1.56 -21.66 -5.31
CA LYS A 85 -3.01 -21.86 -5.14
C LYS A 85 -3.24 -22.84 -3.98
N PRO A 86 -3.91 -22.40 -2.89
CA PRO A 86 -4.19 -23.30 -1.78
C PRO A 86 -5.08 -24.48 -2.21
N ASN A 87 -4.86 -25.65 -1.62
CA ASN A 87 -5.66 -26.85 -1.93
C ASN A 87 -7.10 -26.75 -1.42
N ARG A 88 -7.36 -25.94 -0.39
CA ARG A 88 -8.70 -25.63 0.12
C ARG A 88 -9.03 -24.18 -0.22
N HIS A 89 -10.22 -23.93 -0.76
CA HIS A 89 -10.69 -22.58 -1.10
C HIS A 89 -9.78 -21.81 -2.08
N GLY A 90 -9.00 -22.50 -2.90
CA GLY A 90 -7.98 -21.87 -3.74
C GLY A 90 -8.52 -20.88 -4.77
N ASP A 91 -9.80 -20.98 -5.14
CA ASP A 91 -10.47 -20.04 -6.04
C ASP A 91 -10.73 -18.68 -5.39
N GLU A 92 -10.78 -18.60 -4.06
CA GLU A 92 -10.94 -17.34 -3.31
C GLU A 92 -9.68 -16.46 -3.35
N TYR A 93 -8.57 -17.02 -3.81
CA TYR A 93 -7.29 -16.33 -3.92
C TYR A 93 -6.98 -15.95 -5.37
N ILE A 94 -7.89 -16.15 -6.31
CA ILE A 94 -7.66 -15.83 -7.72
C ILE A 94 -8.04 -14.38 -8.00
N ASN A 95 -7.04 -13.55 -8.29
CA ASN A 95 -7.27 -12.16 -8.65
C ASN A 95 -8.02 -11.99 -10.00
N ARG A 96 -8.43 -10.75 -10.29
CA ARG A 96 -9.02 -10.36 -11.60
C ARG A 96 -8.20 -10.78 -12.83
N LYS A 97 -6.88 -11.01 -12.68
CA LYS A 97 -5.97 -11.46 -13.75
C LYS A 97 -5.82 -12.98 -13.82
N GLY A 98 -6.61 -13.75 -13.07
CA GLY A 98 -6.59 -15.21 -13.05
C GLY A 98 -5.39 -15.81 -12.30
N LYS A 99 -4.67 -15.03 -11.48
CA LYS A 99 -3.48 -15.49 -10.74
C LYS A 99 -3.78 -15.66 -9.25
N PRO A 100 -3.27 -16.73 -8.60
CA PRO A 100 -3.39 -16.91 -7.17
C PRO A 100 -2.53 -15.89 -6.41
N THR A 101 -3.16 -15.06 -5.60
CA THR A 101 -2.56 -14.00 -4.81
C THR A 101 -3.22 -13.88 -3.45
N LEU A 102 -2.45 -13.54 -2.41
CA LEU A 102 -2.96 -13.40 -1.04
C LEU A 102 -3.93 -12.23 -0.87
N ASN A 103 -3.78 -11.18 -1.68
CA ASN A 103 -4.70 -10.05 -1.74
C ASN A 103 -5.51 -10.16 -3.03
N ASP A 104 -6.72 -10.71 -2.96
CA ASP A 104 -7.65 -10.74 -4.10
C ASP A 104 -8.39 -9.40 -4.28
N LYS A 105 -8.56 -8.64 -3.18
CA LYS A 105 -9.32 -7.39 -3.16
C LYS A 105 -8.45 -6.20 -2.77
N PRO A 106 -8.68 -5.02 -3.37
CA PRO A 106 -8.01 -3.81 -2.95
C PRO A 106 -8.45 -3.43 -1.53
N LEU A 107 -7.54 -2.83 -0.76
CA LEU A 107 -7.85 -2.34 0.58
C LEU A 107 -8.73 -1.10 0.44
N VAL A 108 -9.98 -1.24 0.88
CA VAL A 108 -10.96 -0.16 0.85
C VAL A 108 -10.88 0.62 2.15
N MET A 109 -10.81 1.95 2.05
CA MET A 109 -10.88 2.82 3.22
C MET A 109 -12.36 3.09 3.55
N PRO A 110 -12.86 2.63 4.71
CA PRO A 110 -14.21 2.97 5.14
C PRO A 110 -14.25 4.38 5.73
N GLU A 111 -15.42 5.02 5.66
CA GLU A 111 -15.66 6.37 6.21
C GLU A 111 -15.25 6.50 7.68
N ARG A 112 -15.43 5.45 8.49
CA ARG A 112 -15.09 5.40 9.92
C ARG A 112 -13.59 5.59 10.23
N CYS A 113 -12.72 5.53 9.22
CA CYS A 113 -11.28 5.77 9.38
C CYS A 113 -10.89 7.26 9.33
N VAL A 114 -11.82 8.16 9.02
CA VAL A 114 -11.56 9.61 8.91
C VAL A 114 -11.78 10.36 10.23
N ASP A 115 -12.50 9.76 11.18
CA ASP A 115 -12.75 10.35 12.50
C ASP A 115 -11.49 10.25 13.39
N LYS A 116 -10.57 11.21 13.26
CA LYS A 116 -9.51 11.51 14.24
C LYS A 116 -9.30 13.01 14.38
#